data_AF-A0AAV4U604-F1
#
_entry.id   AF-A0AAV4U604-F1
#
_cell.length_a   1.000
_cell.length_b   1.000
_cell.length_c   1.000
_cell.angle_alpha   90.00
_cell.angle_beta   90.00
_cell.angle_gamma   90.00
#
_symmetry.space_group_name_H-M   'P 1'
#
loop_
_entity.id
_entity.type
_entity.pdbx_description
1 polymer ?
#
loop_
_entity_poly.entity_id
_entity_poly.type
_entity_poly.pdbx_seq_one_letter_code
_entity_poly.pdbx_strand_id
1 'polypeptide(L)'
;MLHGSNNLTLCGRFKTHSSQCFSKKTVSIKCKSTLKEWEGKISKLVFNQCFHQVKDYKTCFQNVFKLLKPGGEAAIFFCLQSGYAGWHWKLIDDPAWKKYFNGKLPEMPSTQFTDIMASDYETMLQKIGFLAIEYKTEARFISFERDKK
;
A
#
# COMPACT_ATOMS: atom_id res chain seq x y z
N MET A 1 -13.81 -17.20 12.93
CA MET A 1 -12.62 -18.07 12.80
C MET A 1 -11.49 -17.18 12.30
N LEU A 2 -10.24 -17.65 12.27
CA LEU A 2 -9.11 -17.01 11.59
C LEU A 2 -8.44 -15.79 12.32
N HIS A 3 -7.23 -15.98 12.94
CA HIS A 3 -6.11 -14.97 13.10
C HIS A 3 -4.64 -15.54 12.93
N GLY A 4 -3.71 -14.73 12.35
CA GLY A 4 -2.22 -14.90 12.28
C GLY A 4 -1.60 -15.76 11.14
N SER A 5 -0.62 -15.35 10.31
CA SER A 5 0.53 -14.44 10.53
C SER A 5 1.41 -14.20 9.27
N ASN A 6 2.49 -13.41 9.42
CA ASN A 6 3.79 -13.45 8.72
C ASN A 6 3.88 -13.34 7.18
N ASN A 7 4.38 -12.19 6.70
CA ASN A 7 4.84 -12.02 5.32
C ASN A 7 6.27 -12.58 5.13
N LEU A 8 6.40 -13.62 4.32
CA LEU A 8 7.66 -13.96 3.66
C LEU A 8 7.36 -14.46 2.24
N THR A 9 7.79 -13.70 1.24
CA THR A 9 7.85 -14.15 -0.16
C THR A 9 9.15 -13.63 -0.76
N LEU A 10 10.17 -14.47 -0.72
CA LEU A 10 11.45 -14.25 -1.39
C LEU A 10 11.46 -15.09 -2.67
N CYS A 11 11.64 -14.47 -3.82
CA CYS A 11 11.84 -15.18 -5.09
C CYS A 11 12.91 -14.45 -5.91
N GLY A 12 14.05 -15.14 -6.13
CA GLY A 12 15.17 -14.63 -6.92
C GLY A 12 16.52 -14.72 -6.21
N ARG A 13 17.51 -15.29 -6.90
CA ARG A 13 18.87 -15.50 -6.40
C ARG A 13 19.78 -14.43 -7.00
N PHE A 14 20.33 -13.52 -6.19
CA PHE A 14 21.21 -12.45 -6.67
C PHE A 14 22.51 -12.39 -5.85
N LYS A 15 23.65 -12.59 -6.54
CA LYS A 15 24.97 -12.22 -6.03
C LYS A 15 25.29 -10.81 -6.52
N THR A 16 25.82 -9.96 -5.65
CA THR A 16 26.51 -8.72 -6.02
C THR A 16 27.93 -8.77 -5.46
N HIS A 17 28.95 -8.55 -6.32
CA HIS A 17 30.34 -8.35 -5.90
C HIS A 17 30.61 -6.86 -5.63
N SER A 18 29.76 -6.27 -4.81
CA SER A 18 29.89 -4.90 -4.35
C SER A 18 29.27 -4.76 -2.96
N SER A 19 29.93 -4.00 -2.09
CA SER A 19 29.42 -3.66 -0.76
C SER A 19 28.15 -2.82 -0.90
N GLN A 20 27.00 -3.48 -0.91
CA GLN A 20 25.71 -2.87 -1.18
C GLN A 20 25.29 -2.00 0.01
N CYS A 21 25.57 -0.70 -0.10
CA CYS A 21 25.31 0.27 0.95
C CYS A 21 23.80 0.56 1.06
N PHE A 22 23.14 -0.07 2.03
CA PHE A 22 21.76 0.24 2.37
C PHE A 22 21.71 1.46 3.28
N SER A 23 21.01 2.51 2.86
CA SER A 23 20.66 3.63 3.73
C SER A 23 19.20 3.54 4.16
N LYS A 24 18.92 3.82 5.44
CA LYS A 24 17.56 3.90 5.99
C LYS A 24 17.16 5.37 6.11
N LYS A 25 16.01 5.71 5.55
CA LYS A 25 15.39 7.04 5.63
C LYS A 25 13.92 6.88 6.01
N THR A 26 13.40 7.76 6.86
CA THR A 26 12.00 7.79 7.27
C THR A 26 11.35 9.01 6.62
N VAL A 27 10.38 8.79 5.73
CA VAL A 27 9.72 9.84 4.95
C VAL A 27 8.24 9.55 4.78
N SER A 28 7.46 10.57 4.44
CA SER A 28 6.02 10.44 4.23
C SER A 28 5.68 10.66 2.77
N ILE A 29 5.14 9.64 2.09
CA ILE A 29 4.68 9.75 0.69
C ILE A 29 3.56 10.80 0.52
N LYS A 30 2.88 11.17 1.62
CA LYS A 30 1.89 12.25 1.68
C LYS A 30 2.52 13.64 1.63
N CYS A 31 3.78 13.79 2.07
CA CYS A 31 4.40 15.09 2.33
C CYS A 31 5.49 15.45 1.32
N LYS A 32 5.13 16.20 0.27
CA LYS A 32 6.03 16.56 -0.84
C LYS A 32 7.36 17.18 -0.38
N SER A 33 7.35 18.03 0.65
CA SER A 33 8.59 18.66 1.16
C SER A 33 9.61 17.62 1.65
N THR A 34 9.15 16.52 2.25
CA THR A 34 10.04 15.42 2.68
C THR A 34 10.61 14.59 1.54
N LEU A 35 10.02 14.68 0.32
CA LEU A 35 10.38 13.87 -0.84
C LEU A 35 11.34 14.58 -1.81
N LYS A 36 11.53 15.90 -1.64
CA LYS A 36 12.27 16.77 -2.58
C LYS A 36 13.69 16.28 -2.88
N GLU A 37 14.37 15.61 -1.96
CA GLU A 37 15.74 15.12 -2.21
C GLU A 37 15.81 14.01 -3.27
N TRP A 38 14.70 13.33 -3.60
CA TRP A 38 14.64 12.24 -4.60
C TRP A 38 13.78 12.54 -5.84
N GLU A 39 13.18 13.73 -5.98
CA GLU A 39 12.39 14.08 -7.18
C GLU A 39 13.24 13.88 -8.45
N GLY A 40 12.73 13.09 -9.41
CA GLY A 40 13.39 12.76 -10.68
C GLY A 40 14.60 11.82 -10.59
N LYS A 41 14.88 11.17 -9.45
CA LYS A 41 16.15 10.43 -9.24
C LYS A 41 16.00 8.92 -9.10
N ILE A 42 14.83 8.40 -8.75
CA ILE A 42 14.67 6.97 -8.46
C ILE A 42 14.43 6.18 -9.74
N SER A 43 15.17 5.09 -9.94
CA SER A 43 15.04 4.21 -11.11
C SER A 43 13.96 3.13 -10.94
N LYS A 44 13.84 2.57 -9.74
CA LYS A 44 12.84 1.56 -9.39
C LYS A 44 12.30 1.83 -7.99
N LEU A 45 10.98 1.89 -7.86
CA LEU A 45 10.26 1.99 -6.59
C LEU A 45 9.46 0.72 -6.32
N VAL A 46 9.43 0.31 -5.05
CA VAL A 46 8.57 -0.79 -4.58
C VAL A 46 7.76 -0.30 -3.40
N PHE A 47 6.44 -0.35 -3.52
CA PHE A 47 5.51 -0.03 -2.44
C PHE A 47 4.77 -1.30 -2.03
N ASN A 48 4.82 -1.63 -0.74
CA ASN A 48 4.18 -2.82 -0.20
C ASN A 48 3.18 -2.43 0.89
N GLN A 49 1.90 -2.65 0.61
CA GLN A 49 0.77 -2.52 1.53
C GLN A 49 0.53 -1.11 2.11
N CYS A 50 0.91 -0.05 1.40
CA CYS A 50 0.72 1.34 1.88
C CYS A 50 -0.58 2.01 1.39
N PHE A 51 -0.94 1.85 0.11
CA PHE A 51 -1.94 2.73 -0.54
C PHE A 51 -3.39 2.53 -0.06
N HIS A 52 -3.71 1.39 0.54
CA HIS A 52 -5.03 1.11 1.13
C HIS A 52 -5.23 1.76 2.51
N GLN A 53 -4.21 2.45 3.05
CA GLN A 53 -4.20 3.11 4.37
C GLN A 53 -3.95 4.62 4.28
N VAL A 54 -4.20 5.21 3.11
CA VAL A 54 -3.97 6.64 2.87
C VAL A 54 -5.21 7.26 2.25
N LYS A 55 -5.76 8.29 2.89
CA LYS A 55 -6.98 8.96 2.43
C LYS A 55 -6.78 9.59 1.04
N ASP A 56 -5.69 10.35 0.89
CA ASP A 56 -5.35 11.07 -0.34
C ASP A 56 -4.43 10.24 -1.25
N TYR A 57 -4.83 8.99 -1.54
CA TYR A 57 -4.06 8.03 -2.33
C TYR A 57 -3.64 8.60 -3.70
N LYS A 58 -4.52 9.37 -4.37
CA LYS A 58 -4.25 10.01 -5.67
C LYS A 58 -3.01 10.91 -5.63
N THR A 59 -2.92 11.76 -4.61
CA THR A 59 -1.77 12.64 -4.37
C THR A 59 -0.49 11.83 -4.11
N CYS A 60 -0.62 10.69 -3.42
CA CYS A 60 0.50 9.80 -3.18
C CYS A 60 1.02 9.16 -4.47
N PHE A 61 0.14 8.71 -5.38
CA PHE A 61 0.56 8.21 -6.70
C PHE A 61 1.22 9.30 -7.56
N GLN A 62 0.72 10.54 -7.51
CA GLN A 62 1.37 11.69 -8.15
C GLN A 62 2.76 11.98 -7.56
N ASN A 63 2.94 11.79 -6.26
CA ASN A 63 4.25 11.94 -5.61
C ASN A 63 5.20 10.80 -6.02
N VAL A 64 4.71 9.55 -6.12
CA VAL A 64 5.50 8.43 -6.68
C VAL A 64 5.98 8.74 -8.09
N PHE A 65 5.11 9.24 -8.96
CA PHE A 65 5.49 9.61 -10.32
C PHE A 65 6.63 10.64 -10.35
N LYS A 66 6.55 11.69 -9.51
CA LYS A 66 7.58 12.73 -9.40
C LYS A 66 8.92 12.24 -8.83
N LEU A 67 8.93 11.15 -8.08
CA LEU A 67 10.16 10.53 -7.57
C LEU A 67 10.92 9.75 -8.65
N LEU A 68 10.21 9.23 -9.66
CA LEU A 68 10.82 8.47 -10.73
C LEU A 68 11.58 9.39 -11.69
N LYS A 69 12.76 8.94 -12.11
CA LYS A 69 13.41 9.50 -13.30
C LYS A 69 12.62 9.13 -14.57
N PRO A 70 12.82 9.79 -15.72
CA PRO A 70 12.28 9.33 -17.00
C PRO A 70 12.64 7.86 -17.27
N GLY A 71 11.64 7.04 -17.62
CA GLY A 71 11.79 5.59 -17.78
C GLY A 71 12.01 4.81 -16.47
N GLY A 72 11.77 5.43 -15.30
CA GLY A 72 11.74 4.73 -14.02
C GLY A 72 10.46 3.92 -13.83
N GLU A 73 10.55 2.85 -13.03
CA GLU A 73 9.46 1.89 -12.80
C GLU A 73 8.96 1.93 -11.36
N ALA A 74 7.68 1.63 -11.14
CA ALA A 74 7.14 1.39 -9.80
C ALA A 74 6.33 0.08 -9.75
N ALA A 75 6.67 -0.80 -8.82
CA ALA A 75 5.85 -1.95 -8.44
C ALA A 75 5.04 -1.59 -7.18
N ILE A 76 3.72 -1.70 -7.23
CA ILE A 76 2.82 -1.19 -6.18
C ILE A 76 1.84 -2.29 -5.77
N PHE A 77 2.06 -2.86 -4.60
CA PHE A 77 1.25 -3.94 -4.02
C PHE A 77 0.35 -3.37 -2.92
N PHE A 78 -0.97 -3.53 -3.04
CA PHE A 78 -1.93 -3.08 -2.04
C PHE A 78 -3.25 -3.85 -2.13
N CYS A 79 -4.00 -3.90 -1.03
CA CYS A 79 -5.38 -4.39 -1.04
C CYS A 79 -6.30 -3.44 -1.80
N LEU A 80 -6.84 -3.87 -2.94
CA LEU A 80 -7.81 -3.10 -3.73
C LEU A 80 -9.11 -2.91 -2.94
N GLN A 81 -9.73 -4.02 -2.54
CA GLN A 81 -10.83 -4.08 -1.59
C GLN A 81 -10.43 -4.95 -0.40
N SER A 82 -10.97 -4.67 0.78
CA SER A 82 -10.76 -5.52 1.96
C SER A 82 -11.89 -5.40 2.97
N GLY A 83 -12.24 -6.51 3.62
CA GLY A 83 -13.17 -6.49 4.76
C GLY A 83 -12.65 -5.68 5.96
N TYR A 84 -11.35 -5.39 5.99
CA TYR A 84 -10.65 -4.62 7.04
C TYR A 84 -11.41 -3.34 7.43
N ALA A 85 -11.84 -2.54 6.46
CA ALA A 85 -12.51 -1.28 6.73
C ALA A 85 -13.89 -1.49 7.40
N GLY A 86 -14.66 -2.48 6.93
CA GLY A 86 -15.93 -2.87 7.54
C GLY A 86 -15.79 -3.50 8.93
N TRP A 87 -14.66 -4.15 9.23
CA TRP A 87 -14.37 -4.67 10.58
C TRP A 87 -14.02 -3.55 11.55
N HIS A 88 -13.28 -2.52 11.11
CA HIS A 88 -12.97 -1.35 11.95
C HIS A 88 -14.23 -0.60 12.40
N TRP A 89 -15.22 -0.45 11.52
CA TRP A 89 -16.53 0.11 11.87
C TRP A 89 -17.30 -0.74 12.90
N LYS A 90 -17.14 -2.06 12.93
CA LYS A 90 -17.77 -2.90 13.96
C LYS A 90 -17.04 -2.79 15.30
N LEU A 91 -15.71 -2.70 15.28
CA LEU A 91 -14.88 -2.66 16.48
C LEU A 91 -14.85 -1.30 17.20
N ILE A 92 -15.12 -0.20 16.49
CA ILE A 92 -15.14 1.14 17.11
C ILE A 92 -16.38 1.36 18.00
N ASP A 93 -17.49 0.69 17.69
CA ASP A 93 -18.74 0.75 18.47
C ASP A 93 -18.89 -0.40 19.47
N ASP A 94 -18.15 -1.49 19.32
CA ASP A 94 -18.12 -2.61 20.27
C ASP A 94 -17.57 -2.17 21.64
N PRO A 95 -18.33 -2.29 22.75
CA PRO A 95 -17.90 -1.86 24.08
C PRO A 95 -16.58 -2.47 24.57
N ALA A 96 -16.22 -3.69 24.15
CA ALA A 96 -14.97 -4.34 24.55
C ALA A 96 -13.75 -3.72 23.85
N TRP A 97 -13.94 -3.20 22.63
CA TRP A 97 -12.87 -2.75 21.75
C TRP A 97 -12.77 -1.22 21.60
N LYS A 98 -13.89 -0.50 21.75
CA LYS A 98 -14.00 0.97 21.61
C LYS A 98 -12.91 1.77 22.33
N LYS A 99 -12.49 1.33 23.52
CA LYS A 99 -11.42 1.94 24.32
C LYS A 99 -10.04 1.96 23.63
N TYR A 100 -9.78 1.08 22.66
CA TYR A 100 -8.53 1.03 21.91
C TYR A 100 -8.53 1.95 20.67
N PHE A 101 -9.71 2.35 20.18
CA PHE A 101 -9.84 3.20 18.99
C PHE A 101 -9.86 4.70 19.31
N ASN A 102 -9.99 5.11 20.58
CA ASN A 102 -10.05 6.51 21.01
C ASN A 102 -11.09 7.35 20.21
N GLY A 103 -12.18 6.71 19.76
CA GLY A 103 -13.22 7.33 18.92
C GLY A 103 -12.76 7.74 17.51
N LYS A 104 -11.60 7.24 17.03
CA LYS A 104 -11.04 7.56 15.71
C LYS A 104 -10.87 6.29 14.87
N LEU A 105 -11.38 6.34 13.64
CA LEU A 105 -11.06 5.34 12.63
C LEU A 105 -9.63 5.54 12.11
N PRO A 106 -8.95 4.48 11.65
CA PRO A 106 -7.70 4.63 10.91
C PRO A 106 -7.95 5.42 9.63
N GLU A 107 -6.92 6.15 9.18
CA GLU A 107 -6.96 6.85 7.90
C GLU A 107 -7.06 5.81 6.76
N MET A 108 -8.14 5.87 5.99
CA MET A 108 -8.40 4.97 4.87
C MET A 108 -8.94 5.76 3.68
N PRO A 109 -8.63 5.37 2.43
CA PRO A 109 -9.27 5.95 1.26
C PRO A 109 -10.75 5.56 1.23
N SER A 110 -11.59 6.45 0.70
CA SER A 110 -13.02 6.18 0.49
C SER A 110 -13.26 4.94 -0.39
N THR A 111 -12.26 4.54 -1.17
CA THR A 111 -12.29 3.39 -2.05
C THR A 111 -12.45 2.05 -1.34
N GLN A 112 -12.15 1.97 -0.04
CA GLN A 112 -12.46 0.78 0.78
C GLN A 112 -13.97 0.62 1.08
N PHE A 113 -14.80 1.59 0.71
CA PHE A 113 -16.25 1.60 0.92
C PHE A 113 -17.05 1.67 -0.40
N THR A 114 -16.38 1.47 -1.54
CA THR A 114 -16.98 1.55 -2.88
C THR A 114 -16.49 0.37 -3.73
N ASP A 115 -17.28 -0.02 -4.73
CA ASP A 115 -16.89 -1.03 -5.71
C ASP A 115 -15.92 -0.49 -6.76
N ILE A 116 -14.72 -0.12 -6.29
CA ILE A 116 -13.60 0.25 -7.16
C ILE A 116 -12.96 -1.01 -7.76
N MET A 117 -12.66 -0.94 -9.05
CA MET A 117 -12.02 -2.02 -9.81
C MET A 117 -10.57 -1.67 -10.15
N ALA A 118 -9.79 -2.66 -10.57
CA ALA A 118 -8.40 -2.43 -10.98
C ALA A 118 -8.29 -1.43 -12.15
N SER A 119 -9.28 -1.44 -13.05
CA SER A 119 -9.42 -0.52 -14.19
C SER A 119 -9.53 0.97 -13.78
N ASP A 120 -10.08 1.27 -12.60
CA ASP A 120 -10.15 2.64 -12.09
C ASP A 120 -8.76 3.14 -11.66
N TYR A 121 -7.97 2.25 -11.06
CA TYR A 121 -6.57 2.53 -10.72
C TYR A 121 -5.71 2.65 -11.98
N GLU A 122 -5.90 1.78 -12.98
CA GLU A 122 -5.25 1.90 -14.29
C GLU A 122 -5.55 3.26 -14.94
N THR A 123 -6.83 3.63 -15.05
CA THR A 123 -7.27 4.91 -15.62
C THR A 123 -6.69 6.11 -14.87
N MET A 124 -6.63 6.03 -13.54
CA MET A 124 -6.01 7.07 -12.70
C MET A 124 -4.50 7.17 -12.95
N LEU A 125 -3.79 6.04 -13.02
CA LEU A 125 -2.34 5.98 -13.20
C LEU A 125 -1.94 6.51 -14.59
N GLN A 126 -2.69 6.14 -15.63
CA GLN A 126 -2.54 6.70 -16.97
C GLN A 126 -2.72 8.23 -16.98
N LYS A 127 -3.76 8.76 -16.30
CA LYS A 127 -3.98 10.21 -16.15
C LYS A 127 -2.87 10.93 -15.36
N ILE A 128 -2.10 10.23 -14.53
CA ILE A 128 -0.94 10.78 -13.81
C ILE A 128 0.32 10.78 -14.70
N GLY A 129 0.36 9.93 -15.74
CA GLY A 129 1.49 9.78 -16.66
C GLY A 129 2.20 8.42 -16.60
N PHE A 130 1.70 7.45 -15.83
CA PHE A 130 2.23 6.09 -15.83
C PHE A 130 1.75 5.31 -17.06
N LEU A 131 2.64 4.49 -17.63
CA LEU A 131 2.26 3.38 -18.49
C LEU A 131 2.05 2.14 -17.62
N ALA A 132 0.86 1.52 -17.69
CA ALA A 132 0.62 0.22 -17.07
C ALA A 132 1.30 -0.87 -17.91
N ILE A 133 2.33 -1.51 -17.35
CA ILE A 133 3.05 -2.63 -18.00
C ILE A 133 2.32 -3.94 -17.73
N GLU A 134 1.97 -4.18 -16.47
CA GLU A 134 1.21 -5.35 -16.01
C GLU A 134 0.41 -4.94 -14.77
N TYR A 135 -0.79 -5.48 -14.61
CA TYR A 135 -1.48 -5.54 -13.33
C TYR A 135 -2.22 -6.86 -13.19
N LYS A 136 -2.35 -7.32 -11.94
CA LYS A 136 -3.06 -8.55 -11.60
C LYS A 136 -3.84 -8.33 -10.32
N THR A 137 -5.11 -8.73 -10.32
CA THR A 137 -5.92 -8.81 -9.10
C THR A 137 -5.95 -10.25 -8.63
N GLU A 138 -5.66 -10.47 -7.35
CA GLU A 138 -5.70 -11.80 -6.73
C GLU A 138 -6.64 -11.77 -5.53
N ALA A 139 -7.61 -12.67 -5.50
CA ALA A 139 -8.41 -12.90 -4.30
C ALA A 139 -7.53 -13.62 -3.26
N ARG A 140 -7.19 -12.93 -2.17
CA ARG A 140 -6.39 -13.50 -1.07
C ARG A 140 -7.28 -13.74 0.15
N PHE A 141 -7.56 -15.00 0.41
CA PHE A 141 -8.25 -15.46 1.61
C PHE A 141 -7.21 -15.79 2.66
N ILE A 142 -7.17 -15.00 3.74
CA ILE A 142 -6.31 -15.33 4.86
C ILE A 142 -7.07 -16.24 5.80
N SER A 143 -6.96 -17.54 5.56
CA SER A 143 -7.30 -18.55 6.55
C SER A 143 -6.28 -18.49 7.67
N PHE A 144 -6.75 -18.62 8.89
CA PHE A 144 -5.91 -18.92 10.02
C PHE A 144 -6.78 -19.73 11.01
N GLU A 145 -6.29 -20.18 12.15
CA GLU A 145 -7.05 -21.12 13.00
C GLU A 145 -7.72 -20.42 14.20
N ARG A 146 -8.78 -21.04 14.73
CA ARG A 146 -9.25 -20.75 16.09
C ARG A 146 -8.83 -21.94 16.93
N ASP A 147 -8.07 -21.71 17.99
CA ASP A 147 -7.91 -22.71 19.04
C ASP A 147 -9.30 -23.16 19.49
N LYS A 148 -9.50 -24.48 19.47
CA LYS A 148 -10.74 -25.09 19.96
C LYS A 148 -10.74 -24.94 21.48
N LYS A 149 -11.59 -24.03 21.98
CA LYS A 149 -12.08 -24.08 23.36
C LYS A 149 -13.10 -25.20 23.50
#